data_AF-A0AAI9PBH1-F1
#
_entry.id   AF-A0AAI9PBH1-F1
#
_cell.length_a   1.000
_cell.length_b   1.000
_cell.length_c   1.000
_cell.angle_alpha   90.00
_cell.angle_beta   90.00
_cell.angle_gamma   90.00
#
_symmetry.space_group_name_H-M   'P 1'
#
loop_
_entity.id
_entity.type
_entity.pdbx_description
1 polymer ?
#
loop_
_entity_poly.entity_id
_entity_poly.type
_entity_poly.pdbx_seq_one_letter_code
_entity_poly.pdbx_strand_id
1 'polypeptide(L)'
;MEGNTLGSLGFFLQDKQKYTVDNIDVLSESNASRAIRTLDAGMKQLGVQRSQIGAQANSLEARGRSLSTSHENLSAARARIRDADIASESARMVRVQIMQQASASILSQANSRPKLALSLLQLR
;
A
#
# COMPACT_ATOMS: atom_id res chain seq x y z
N MET A 1 48.35 13.56 -2.40
CA MET A 1 46.93 13.62 -1.99
C MET A 1 46.30 14.78 -2.73
N GLU A 2 45.67 14.47 -3.86
CA GLU A 2 45.03 15.40 -4.78
C GLU A 2 43.70 15.88 -4.18
N GLY A 3 43.69 17.11 -3.69
CA GLY A 3 42.52 17.75 -3.10
C GLY A 3 41.76 18.57 -4.13
N ASN A 4 40.82 17.92 -4.80
CA ASN A 4 39.66 18.43 -5.54
C ASN A 4 39.47 19.97 -5.51
N THR A 5 40.10 20.66 -6.46
CA THR A 5 39.72 22.03 -6.76
C THR A 5 38.32 21.98 -7.35
N LEU A 6 37.44 22.87 -6.88
CA LEU A 6 36.06 23.04 -7.34
C LEU A 6 35.90 23.24 -8.87
N GLY A 7 37.00 23.26 -9.64
CA GLY A 7 37.01 23.18 -11.11
C GLY A 7 36.93 21.76 -11.72
N SER A 8 37.06 20.68 -10.94
CA SER A 8 37.00 19.29 -11.44
C SER A 8 35.59 18.81 -11.83
N LEU A 9 34.53 19.55 -11.49
CA LEU A 9 33.14 19.21 -11.84
C LEU A 9 32.58 20.06 -13.00
N GLY A 10 33.45 20.78 -13.73
CA GLY A 10 33.04 21.49 -14.94
C GLY A 10 32.01 22.61 -14.70
N PHE A 11 31.91 23.13 -13.48
CA PHE A 11 30.99 24.20 -13.12
C PHE A 11 31.81 25.41 -12.63
N PHE A 12 32.12 26.30 -13.59
CA PHE A 12 32.62 27.67 -13.41
C PHE A 12 34.07 27.88 -12.96
N LEU A 13 34.93 28.15 -13.94
CA LEU A 13 35.96 29.17 -13.78
C LEU A 13 35.65 30.33 -14.73
N GLN A 14 35.60 31.53 -14.12
CA GLN A 14 35.84 32.83 -14.74
C GLN A 14 34.76 33.40 -15.68
N ASP A 15 33.69 33.97 -15.10
CA ASP A 15 33.44 35.41 -15.27
C ASP A 15 32.46 35.93 -14.21
N LYS A 16 32.75 37.11 -13.62
CA LYS A 16 31.89 37.77 -12.63
C LYS A 16 30.63 38.40 -13.23
N GLN A 17 30.38 38.23 -14.53
CA GLN A 17 29.12 38.58 -15.16
C GLN A 17 28.25 37.34 -15.19
N LYS A 18 27.42 37.22 -14.16
CA LYS A 18 26.32 36.27 -14.08
C LYS A 18 25.31 36.66 -15.16
N TYR A 19 25.53 36.23 -16.41
CA TYR A 19 24.53 36.31 -17.46
C TYR A 19 23.44 35.27 -17.13
N THR A 20 22.56 35.64 -16.20
CA THR A 20 21.27 34.99 -16.04
C THR A 20 20.45 35.18 -17.32
N VAL A 21 19.43 34.35 -17.55
CA VAL A 21 18.50 34.55 -18.68
C VAL A 21 17.90 35.97 -18.67
N ASP A 22 17.85 36.60 -17.50
CA ASP A 22 17.44 38.00 -17.28
C ASP A 22 18.33 39.05 -17.98
N ASN A 23 19.59 38.75 -18.29
CA ASN A 23 20.55 39.74 -18.80
C ASN A 23 21.22 39.30 -20.12
N ILE A 24 20.42 38.72 -21.02
CA ILE A 24 20.85 38.36 -22.37
C ILE A 24 20.84 39.60 -23.28
N ASP A 25 22.03 39.98 -23.76
CA ASP A 25 22.20 40.96 -24.83
C ASP A 25 22.52 40.23 -26.16
N VAL A 26 21.89 40.66 -27.26
CA VAL A 26 22.02 40.06 -28.60
C VAL A 26 22.50 41.09 -29.64
N LEU A 27 22.84 42.31 -29.21
CA LEU A 27 23.17 43.42 -30.11
C LEU A 27 24.53 43.27 -30.82
N SER A 28 25.39 42.34 -30.36
CA SER A 28 26.64 42.00 -31.04
C SER A 28 26.75 40.50 -31.30
N GLU A 29 27.48 40.10 -32.35
CA GLU A 29 27.71 38.69 -32.72
C GLU A 29 28.31 37.88 -31.56
N SER A 30 29.23 38.50 -30.81
CA SER A 30 29.86 37.90 -29.62
C SER A 30 28.86 37.70 -28.48
N ASN A 31 27.98 38.69 -28.24
CA ASN A 31 26.96 38.60 -27.18
C ASN A 31 25.88 37.56 -27.56
N ALA A 32 25.44 37.54 -28.81
CA ALA A 32 24.51 36.55 -29.33
C ALA A 32 25.05 35.11 -29.20
N SER A 33 26.32 34.89 -29.55
CA SER A 33 26.97 33.58 -29.42
C SER A 33 27.07 33.12 -27.96
N ARG A 34 27.33 34.05 -27.04
CA ARG A 34 27.36 33.76 -25.59
C ARG A 34 25.96 33.47 -25.04
N ALA A 35 24.96 34.23 -25.45
CA ALA A 35 23.55 34.02 -25.07
C ALA A 35 23.06 32.61 -25.45
N ILE A 36 23.36 32.15 -26.67
CA ILE A 36 23.01 30.80 -27.14
C ILE A 36 23.64 29.74 -26.24
N ARG A 37 24.91 29.89 -25.85
CA ARG A 37 25.59 28.94 -24.96
C ARG A 37 24.98 28.91 -23.57
N THR A 38 24.62 30.06 -23.02
CA THR A 38 23.94 30.15 -21.71
C THR A 38 22.56 29.48 -21.74
N LEU A 39 21.78 29.71 -22.80
CA LEU A 39 20.49 29.06 -22.99
C LEU A 39 20.63 27.55 -23.15
N ASP A 40 21.59 27.06 -23.94
CA ASP A 40 21.84 25.63 -24.09
C ASP A 40 22.22 24.96 -22.74
N ALA A 41 23.06 25.63 -21.94
CA ALA A 41 23.39 25.15 -20.59
C ALA A 41 22.16 25.13 -19.67
N GLY A 42 21.32 26.17 -19.70
CA GLY A 42 20.07 26.23 -18.95
C GLY A 42 19.07 25.15 -19.38
N MET A 43 18.94 24.90 -20.68
CA MET A 43 18.09 23.84 -21.24
C MET A 43 18.59 22.45 -20.83
N LYS A 44 19.90 22.21 -20.85
CA LYS A 44 20.49 20.96 -20.34
C LYS A 44 20.20 20.75 -18.85
N GLN A 45 20.35 21.80 -18.03
CA GLN A 45 20.03 21.72 -16.61
C GLN A 45 18.54 21.42 -16.36
N LEU A 46 17.65 22.08 -17.10
CA LEU A 46 16.21 21.79 -17.04
C LEU A 46 15.91 20.36 -17.49
N GLY A 47 16.58 19.87 -18.55
CA GLY A 47 16.47 18.49 -19.01
C GLY A 47 16.86 17.47 -17.94
N VAL A 48 17.96 17.72 -17.22
CA VAL A 48 18.39 16.88 -16.10
C VAL A 48 17.36 16.87 -14.97
N GLN A 49 16.86 18.04 -14.57
CA GLN A 49 15.84 18.13 -13.51
C GLN A 49 14.54 17.40 -13.92
N ARG A 50 14.06 17.60 -15.16
CA ARG A 50 12.88 16.89 -15.69
C ARG A 50 13.09 15.37 -15.70
N SER A 51 14.29 14.91 -16.08
CA SER A 51 14.64 13.49 -16.06
C SER A 51 14.60 12.90 -14.63
N GLN A 52 15.16 13.62 -13.65
CA GLN A 52 15.12 13.20 -12.25
C GLN A 52 13.69 13.12 -11.71
N ILE A 53 12.85 14.11 -12.00
CA ILE A 53 11.43 14.11 -11.62
C ILE A 53 10.71 12.93 -12.28
N GLY A 54 10.95 12.67 -13.56
CA GLY A 54 10.36 11.52 -14.27
C GLY A 54 10.76 10.18 -13.66
N ALA A 55 12.03 10.02 -13.28
CA ALA A 55 12.51 8.80 -12.61
C ALA A 55 11.88 8.60 -11.23
N GLN A 56 11.72 9.69 -10.46
CA GLN A 56 11.03 9.64 -9.16
C GLN A 56 9.54 9.33 -9.32
N ALA A 57 8.87 9.93 -10.30
CA ALA A 57 7.46 9.67 -10.59
C ALA A 57 7.22 8.19 -10.95
N ASN A 58 8.05 7.62 -11.83
CA ASN A 58 7.98 6.19 -12.17
C ASN A 58 8.21 5.29 -10.94
N SER A 59 9.18 5.66 -10.09
CA SER A 59 9.43 4.93 -8.83
C SER A 59 8.24 5.01 -7.87
N LEU A 60 7.58 6.17 -7.75
CA LEU A 60 6.39 6.36 -6.93
C LEU A 60 5.20 5.55 -7.48
N GLU A 61 5.01 5.52 -8.79
CA GLU A 61 3.97 4.73 -9.44
C GLU A 61 4.19 3.22 -9.23
N ALA A 62 5.44 2.75 -9.36
CA ALA A 62 5.79 1.35 -9.08
C ALA A 62 5.53 0.98 -7.61
N ARG A 63 5.92 1.84 -6.66
CA ARG A 63 5.66 1.65 -5.23
C ARG A 63 4.15 1.67 -4.92
N GLY A 64 3.40 2.58 -5.55
CA GLY A 64 1.95 2.69 -5.41
C GLY A 64 1.23 1.42 -5.89
N ARG A 65 1.62 0.90 -7.06
CA ARG A 65 1.09 -0.38 -7.58
C ARG A 65 1.38 -1.54 -6.63
N SER A 66 2.62 -1.65 -6.16
CA SER A 66 2.99 -2.70 -5.19
C SER A 66 2.18 -2.58 -3.89
N LEU A 67 1.97 -1.37 -3.37
CA LEU A 67 1.17 -1.14 -2.17
C LEU A 67 -0.30 -1.52 -2.39
N SER A 68 -0.88 -1.19 -3.54
CA SER A 68 -2.26 -1.56 -3.87
C SER A 68 -2.44 -3.09 -3.87
N THR A 69 -1.54 -3.82 -4.51
CA THR A 69 -1.56 -5.30 -4.50
C THR A 69 -1.39 -5.86 -3.09
N SER A 70 -0.47 -5.32 -2.28
CA SER A 70 -0.33 -5.72 -0.88
C SER A 70 -1.59 -5.44 -0.07
N HIS A 71 -2.26 -4.30 -0.31
CA HIS A 71 -3.49 -3.93 0.37
C HIS A 71 -4.66 -4.87 0.00
N GLU A 72 -4.81 -5.21 -1.28
CA GLU A 72 -5.79 -6.20 -1.75
C GLU A 72 -5.54 -7.58 -1.11
N ASN A 73 -4.29 -8.05 -1.12
CA ASN A 73 -3.92 -9.32 -0.50
C ASN A 73 -4.20 -9.34 1.00
N LEU A 74 -3.87 -8.26 1.72
CA LEU A 74 -4.14 -8.13 3.15
C LEU A 74 -5.64 -8.06 3.44
N SER A 75 -6.40 -7.32 2.63
CA SER A 75 -7.86 -7.23 2.75
C SER A 75 -8.51 -8.60 2.55
N ALA A 76 -8.10 -9.33 1.51
CA ALA A 76 -8.58 -10.69 1.22
C ALA A 76 -8.19 -11.70 2.33
N ALA A 77 -7.01 -11.57 2.91
CA ALA A 77 -6.59 -12.38 4.06
C ALA A 77 -7.44 -12.06 5.31
N ARG A 78 -7.67 -10.78 5.61
CA ARG A 78 -8.53 -10.34 6.71
C ARG A 78 -9.98 -10.81 6.55
N ALA A 79 -10.52 -10.75 5.33
CA ALA A 79 -11.86 -11.26 5.03
C ALA A 79 -11.95 -12.76 5.33
N ARG A 80 -10.98 -13.56 4.84
CA ARG A 80 -10.92 -15.01 5.12
C ARG A 80 -10.83 -15.33 6.62
N ILE A 81 -10.03 -14.58 7.39
CA ILE A 81 -9.96 -14.77 8.85
C ILE A 81 -11.31 -14.47 9.50
N ARG A 82 -11.94 -13.34 9.18
CA ARG A 82 -13.26 -12.99 9.72
C ARG A 82 -14.32 -14.02 9.35
N ASP A 83 -14.35 -14.47 8.10
CA ASP A 83 -15.33 -15.46 7.64
C ASP A 83 -15.12 -16.81 8.34
N ALA A 84 -13.86 -17.22 8.57
CA ALA A 84 -13.54 -18.41 9.35
C ALA A 84 -13.99 -18.31 10.82
N ASP A 85 -13.78 -17.15 11.45
CA ASP A 85 -14.23 -16.89 12.83
C ASP A 85 -15.75 -16.89 12.93
N ILE A 86 -16.45 -16.26 11.98
CA ILE A 86 -17.92 -16.28 11.89
C ILE A 86 -18.43 -17.70 11.70
N ALA A 87 -17.80 -18.49 10.81
CA ALA A 87 -18.17 -19.89 10.59
C ALA A 87 -17.99 -20.74 11.87
N SER A 88 -16.88 -20.55 12.59
CA SER A 88 -16.60 -21.23 13.87
C SER A 88 -17.64 -20.88 14.94
N GLU A 89 -17.93 -19.60 15.13
CA GLU A 89 -18.92 -19.15 16.11
C GLU A 89 -20.34 -19.61 15.74
N SER A 90 -20.69 -19.59 14.45
CA SER A 90 -21.96 -20.12 13.96
C SER A 90 -22.08 -21.62 14.22
N ALA A 91 -21.02 -22.39 13.98
CA ALA A 91 -20.99 -23.83 14.28
C ALA A 91 -21.12 -24.10 15.78
N ARG A 92 -20.48 -23.28 16.63
CA ARG A 92 -20.61 -23.35 18.09
C ARG A 92 -22.04 -23.05 18.54
N MET A 93 -22.65 -21.99 17.99
CA MET A 93 -24.03 -21.60 18.27
C MET A 93 -25.02 -22.71 17.88
N VAL A 94 -24.90 -23.26 16.67
CA VAL A 94 -25.73 -24.38 16.21
C VAL A 94 -25.53 -25.61 17.10
N ARG A 95 -24.29 -25.95 17.47
CA ARG A 95 -24.01 -27.07 18.39
C ARG A 95 -24.69 -26.87 19.74
N VAL A 96 -24.66 -25.66 20.30
CA VAL A 96 -25.34 -25.35 21.56
C VAL A 96 -26.87 -25.47 21.42
N GLN A 97 -27.44 -24.97 20.33
CA GLN A 97 -28.89 -25.11 20.06
C GLN A 97 -29.32 -26.57 19.93
N ILE A 98 -28.57 -27.38 19.17
CA ILE A 98 -28.83 -28.82 19.02
C ILE A 98 -28.72 -29.52 20.38
N MET A 99 -27.71 -29.18 21.19
CA MET A 99 -27.57 -29.75 22.53
C MET A 99 -28.76 -29.40 23.43
N GLN A 100 -29.25 -28.17 23.39
CA GLN A 100 -30.44 -27.77 24.16
C GLN A 100 -31.70 -28.51 23.71
N GLN A 101 -31.92 -28.64 22.40
CA GLN A 101 -33.05 -29.40 21.85
C GLN A 101 -32.96 -30.90 22.19
N ALA A 102 -31.75 -31.47 22.09
CA ALA A 102 -31.49 -32.84 22.48
C ALA A 102 -31.70 -33.06 23.99
N SER A 103 -31.22 -32.16 24.85
CA SER A 103 -31.47 -32.23 26.29
C SER A 103 -32.95 -32.19 26.63
N ALA A 104 -33.74 -31.33 25.97
CA ALA A 104 -35.19 -31.27 26.18
C ALA A 104 -35.91 -32.56 25.72
N SER A 105 -35.53 -33.11 24.57
CA SER A 105 -36.07 -34.37 24.03
C SER A 105 -35.65 -35.59 24.87
N ILE A 106 -34.40 -35.61 25.34
CA ILE A 106 -33.90 -36.65 26.24
C ILE A 106 -34.59 -36.55 27.61
N LEU A 107 -34.81 -35.36 28.15
CA LEU A 107 -35.56 -35.19 29.40
C LEU A 107 -36.99 -35.72 29.26
N SER A 108 -37.66 -35.44 28.14
CA SER A 108 -39.04 -35.90 27.92
C SER A 108 -39.11 -37.43 27.73
N GLN A 109 -38.14 -38.04 27.05
CA GLN A 109 -37.99 -39.50 26.95
C GLN A 109 -37.61 -40.15 28.28
N ALA A 110 -36.75 -39.51 29.07
CA ALA A 110 -36.37 -40.01 30.40
C ALA A 110 -37.54 -39.95 31.39
N ASN A 111 -38.43 -38.98 31.26
CA ASN A 111 -39.61 -38.82 32.13
C ASN A 111 -40.78 -39.76 31.73
N SER A 112 -40.88 -40.16 30.47
CA SER A 112 -41.93 -41.09 30.01
C SER A 112 -41.64 -42.56 30.34
N ARG A 113 -40.36 -42.96 30.39
CA ARG A 113 -39.91 -44.31 30.76
C ARG A 113 -40.37 -44.80 32.15
N PRO A 114 -40.20 -44.04 33.26
CA PRO A 114 -40.61 -44.48 34.59
C PRO A 114 -42.15 -44.51 34.75
N LYS A 115 -42.89 -43.67 34.02
CA LYS A 115 -44.37 -43.70 34.04
C LYS A 115 -44.93 -45.00 33.47
N LEU A 116 -44.33 -45.54 32.41
CA LEU A 116 -44.68 -46.85 31.86
C LEU A 116 -44.36 -48.00 32.82
N ALA A 117 -43.27 -47.90 33.59
CA ALA A 117 -42.93 -48.89 34.61
C ALA A 117 -43.90 -48.87 35.80
N LEU A 118 -44.32 -47.68 36.24
CA LEU A 118 -45.34 -47.51 37.28
C LEU A 118 -46.71 -48.05 36.85
N SER A 119 -47.13 -47.85 35.60
CA SER A 119 -48.37 -48.45 35.12
C SER A 119 -48.29 -49.98 35.01
N LEU A 120 -47.12 -50.57 34.76
CA LEU A 120 -46.95 -52.03 34.82
C LEU A 120 -46.95 -52.60 36.26
N LEU A 121 -46.53 -51.81 37.26
CA LEU A 121 -46.62 -52.17 38.68
C LEU A 121 -48.03 -51.98 39.27
N GLN A 122 -48.85 -51.08 38.70
CA GLN A 122 -50.24 -50.87 39.11
C GLN A 122 -51.24 -51.80 38.39
N LEU A 123 -50.83 -52.38 37.26
CA LEU A 123 -51.68 -53.26 36.43
C LEU A 123 -51.46 -54.76 36.72
N ARG A 124 -50.77 -55.10 37.80
CA ARG A 124 -50.56 -56.47 38.27
C ARG A 124 -50.83 -56.54 39.76
#